data_AF-A0A075IH44-F1
#
_entry.id   AF-A0A075IH44-F1
#
_cell.length_a   1.000
_cell.length_b   1.000
_cell.length_c   1.000
_cell.angle_alpha   90.00
_cell.angle_beta   90.00
_cell.angle_gamma   90.00
#
_symmetry.space_group_name_H-M   'P 1'
#
loop_
_entity.id
_entity.type
_entity.pdbx_description
1 polymer ?
#
loop_
_entity_poly.entity_id
_entity_poly.type
_entity_poly.pdbx_seq_one_letter_code
_entity_poly.pdbx_strand_id
1 'polypeptide(L)' 'MITGKDMYDVLSAMVPLYVAMMLGYGSVRWWGIFSAVQCSGINRFVAVFAVPLLSFSFISRNNPFKMDGKFILADS' A
#
# COMPACT_ATOMS: atom_id res chain seq x y z
N MET A 1 -26.82 0.52 -8.41
CA MET A 1 -26.37 -0.73 -9.04
C MET A 1 -24.92 -0.55 -9.44
N ILE A 2 -24.03 -1.48 -9.08
CA ILE A 2 -22.63 -1.39 -9.47
C ILE A 2 -22.55 -1.48 -10.99
N THR A 3 -21.98 -0.45 -11.61
CA THR A 3 -21.85 -0.36 -13.06
C THR A 3 -20.58 -1.09 -13.48
N GLY A 4 -20.49 -1.60 -14.71
CA GLY A 4 -19.25 -2.22 -15.21
C GLY A 4 -18.02 -1.31 -15.13
N LYS A 5 -18.23 0.02 -15.12
CA LYS A 5 -17.19 1.02 -14.88
C LYS A 5 -16.64 0.98 -13.46
N ASP A 6 -17.50 0.81 -12.45
CA ASP A 6 -17.08 0.69 -11.04
C ASP A 6 -16.22 -0.56 -10.85
N MET A 7 -16.58 -1.66 -11.53
CA MET A 7 -15.75 -2.88 -11.53
C MET A 7 -14.39 -2.67 -12.19
N TYR A 8 -14.34 -1.92 -13.30
CA TYR A 8 -13.07 -1.60 -13.97
C TYR A 8 -12.17 -0.75 -13.08
N ASP A 9 -12.73 0.26 -12.40
CA ASP A 9 -11.96 1.13 -11.51
C ASP A 9 -11.37 0.34 -10.33
N VAL A 10 -12.14 -0.58 -9.75
CA VAL A 10 -11.65 -1.47 -8.68
C VAL A 10 -10.55 -2.39 -9.19
N LEU A 11 -10.75 -3.05 -10.34
CA LEU A 11 -9.73 -3.92 -10.93
C LEU A 11 -8.46 -3.14 -11.28
N SER A 12 -8.60 -1.96 -11.88
CA SER A 12 -7.47 -1.10 -12.25
C SER A 12 -6.66 -0.67 -11.03
N ALA A 13 -7.30 -0.46 -9.87
CA ALA A 13 -6.60 -0.15 -8.63
C ALA A 13 -5.89 -1.36 -8.02
N MET A 14 -6.46 -2.57 -8.16
CA MET A 14 -5.91 -3.79 -7.56
C MET A 14 -4.83 -4.47 -8.40
N VAL A 15 -4.93 -4.40 -9.73
CA VAL A 15 -4.01 -5.08 -10.67
C VAL A 15 -2.54 -4.75 -10.39
N PRO A 16 -2.12 -3.48 -10.21
CA PRO A 16 -0.73 -3.15 -9.92
C PRO A 16 -0.21 -3.83 -8.65
N LEU A 17 -1.04 -3.93 -7.62
CA LEU A 17 -0.69 -4.54 -6.34
C LEU A 17 -0.42 -6.04 -6.48
N TYR A 18 -1.31 -6.76 -7.16
CA TYR A 18 -1.16 -8.20 -7.38
C TYR A 18 -0.04 -8.54 -8.35
N VAL A 19 0.15 -7.73 -9.40
CA VAL A 19 1.28 -7.90 -10.33
C VAL A 19 2.61 -7.76 -9.59
N ALA A 20 2.74 -6.76 -8.71
CA ALA A 20 3.94 -6.60 -7.90
C ALA A 20 4.20 -7.81 -6.98
N MET A 21 3.16 -8.33 -6.31
CA MET A 21 3.29 -9.53 -5.47
C MET A 21 3.70 -10.77 -6.25
N MET A 22 3.09 -11.00 -7.42
CA MET A 22 3.44 -12.15 -8.28
C MET A 22 4.88 -12.07 -8.79
N LEU A 23 5.35 -10.89 -9.19
CA LEU A 23 6.73 -10.68 -9.62
C LEU A 23 7.72 -10.96 -8.48
N GLY A 24 7.41 -10.50 -7.27
CA GLY A 24 8.22 -10.81 -6.08
C GLY A 24 8.30 -12.31 -5.83
N TYR A 25 7.16 -13.00 -5.88
CA TYR A 25 7.09 -14.46 -5.68
C TYR A 25 7.82 -15.24 -6.78
N GLY A 26 7.61 -14.89 -8.04
CA GLY A 26 8.28 -15.52 -9.19
C GLY A 26 9.80 -15.33 -9.16
N SER A 27 10.25 -14.15 -8.72
CA SER A 27 11.68 -13.84 -8.58
C SER A 27 12.36 -14.73 -7.54
N VAL A 28 11.70 -15.00 -6.41
CA VAL A 28 12.21 -15.91 -5.36
C VAL A 28 12.13 -17.37 -5.79
N ARG A 29 11.01 -17.80 -6.40
CA ARG A 29 10.74 -19.22 -6.69
C ARG A 29 11.43 -19.76 -7.95
N TRP A 30 11.57 -18.96 -9.01
CA TRP A 30 12.08 -19.44 -10.30
C TRP A 30 13.47 -18.92 -10.67
N TRP A 31 13.81 -17.69 -10.27
CA TRP A 31 15.10 -17.10 -10.61
C TRP A 31 16.12 -17.11 -9.46
N GLY A 32 15.69 -17.33 -8.21
CA GLY A 32 16.60 -17.41 -7.06
C GLY A 32 17.39 -16.12 -6.79
N ILE A 33 16.93 -14.97 -7.33
CA ILE A 33 17.64 -13.68 -7.27
C ILE A 33 17.62 -13.10 -5.85
N PHE A 34 16.58 -13.42 -5.07
CA PHE A 34 16.40 -12.95 -3.70
C PHE A 34 16.37 -14.12 -2.71
N SER A 35 17.33 -14.14 -1.79
CA SER A 35 17.31 -15.06 -0.64
C SER A 35 16.29 -14.59 0.42
N ALA A 36 15.75 -15.53 1.22
CA ALA A 36 14.79 -15.22 2.28
C ALA A 36 15.28 -14.14 3.26
N VAL A 37 16.60 -14.08 3.49
CA VAL A 37 17.24 -13.06 4.34
C VAL A 37 17.19 -11.67 3.69
N GLN A 38 17.39 -11.58 2.38
CA GLN A 38 17.29 -10.30 1.65
C GLN A 38 15.84 -9.81 1.58
N CYS A 39 14.88 -10.71 1.37
CA CYS A 39 13.46 -10.37 1.37
C CYS A 39 12.99 -9.85 2.75
N SER A 40 13.48 -10.47 3.83
CA SER A 40 13.23 -9.99 5.21
C SER A 40 13.87 -8.61 5.45
N GLY A 41 15.09 -8.38 4.94
CA GLY A 41 15.74 -7.07 4.98
C GLY A 41 14.95 -5.97 4.28
N ILE A 42 14.43 -6.26 3.08
CA ILE A 42 13.56 -5.34 2.33
C ILE A 42 12.27 -5.06 3.11
N ASN A 43 11.61 -6.09 3.65
CA ASN A 43 10.39 -5.91 4.42
C ASN A 43 10.61 -5.06 5.69
N ARG A 44 11.75 -5.26 6.36
CA ARG A 44 12.14 -4.44 7.52
C ARG A 44 12.43 -2.99 7.12
N PHE A 45 13.09 -2.75 5.98
CA PHE A 45 13.30 -1.40 5.47
C PHE A 45 11.98 -0.69 5.15
N VAL A 46 11.06 -1.38 4.47
CA VAL A 46 9.72 -0.84 4.16
C VAL A 46 8.97 -0.50 5.44
N ALA A 47 8.95 -1.40 6.42
CA ALA A 47 8.25 -1.18 7.69
C ALA A 47 8.84 -0.02 8.52
N VAL A 48 10.17 0.14 8.52
CA VAL A 48 10.84 1.15 9.35
C VAL A 48 10.92 2.53 8.68
N PHE A 49 11.07 2.58 7.36
CA PHE A 49 11.27 3.86 6.65
C PHE A 49 10.11 4.24 5.74
N ALA A 50 9.67 3.34 4.86
CA ALA A 50 8.65 3.69 3.88
C ALA A 50 7.28 3.92 4.53
N VAL A 51 6.87 3.06 5.47
CA VAL A 51 5.56 3.19 6.15
C VAL A 51 5.45 4.50 6.93
N PRO A 52 6.42 4.88 7.81
CA PRO A 52 6.32 6.16 8.52
C PRO A 52 6.37 7.37 7.59
N LEU A 53 7.21 7.36 6.54
CA LEU A 53 7.29 8.48 5.59
C LEU A 53 6.01 8.64 4.78
N LEU A 54 5.40 7.54 4.33
CA LEU A 54 4.14 7.58 3.60
C LEU A 54 3.01 8.09 4.49
N SER A 55 2.95 7.61 5.74
CA SER A 55 2.01 8.11 6.75
C SER A 55 2.20 9.61 7.00
N PHE A 56 3.45 10.08 7.15
CA PHE A 56 3.74 11.50 7.31
C PHE A 56 3.32 12.32 6.08
N SER A 57 3.60 11.84 4.87
CA SER A 57 3.19 12.50 3.63
C SER A 57 1.67 12.59 3.50
N PHE A 58 0.96 11.56 3.94
CA PHE A 58 -0.50 11.51 3.91
C PHE A 58 -1.11 12.45 4.96
N ILE A 59 -0.61 12.42 6.20
CA ILE A 59 -1.09 13.26 7.30
C ILE A 59 -0.76 14.74 7.05
N SER A 60 0.44 15.07 6.58
CA SER A 60 0.87 16.46 6.32
C SER A 60 0.10 17.15 5.18
N ARG A 61 -0.42 16.35 4.22
CA ARG A 61 -1.30 16.86 3.16
C ARG A 61 -2.77 16.89 3.57
N ASN A 62 -3.12 16.31 4.72
CA ASN A 62 -4.48 16.30 5.20
C ASN A 62 -4.77 17.61 5.93
N ASN A 63 -5.84 18.31 5.53
CA ASN A 63 -6.24 19.56 6.13
C ASN A 63 -7.30 19.28 7.22
N PRO A 64 -6.94 19.36 8.52
CA PRO A 64 -7.87 19.04 9.61
C PRO A 64 -9.12 19.95 9.63
N PHE A 65 -9.06 21.15 9.04
CA PHE A 65 -10.21 22.06 8.96
C PHE A 65 -11.25 21.68 7.88
N LYS A 66 -10.92 20.71 7.00
CA LYS A 66 -11.84 20.16 6.00
C LYS A 66 -12.22 18.70 6.29
N MET A 67 -11.72 18.11 7.37
CA MET A 67 -12.06 16.75 7.77
C MET A 67 -13.44 16.71 8.43
N ASP A 68 -14.14 15.59 8.28
CA ASP A 68 -15.45 15.35 8.89
C ASP A 68 -15.35 15.52 10.41
N GLY A 69 -16.10 16.47 11.00
CA GLY A 69 -16.00 16.77 12.43
C GLY A 69 -16.34 15.56 13.33
N LYS A 70 -17.16 14.63 12.83
CA LYS A 70 -17.45 13.34 13.48
C LYS A 70 -16.23 12.41 13.53
N PHE A 71 -15.33 12.50 12.56
CA PHE A 71 -14.11 11.69 12.49
C PHE A 71 -13.03 12.23 13.46
N ILE A 72 -12.99 13.55 13.66
CA ILE A 72 -12.09 14.19 14.64
C ILE A 72 -12.57 13.92 16.07
N LEU A 73 -13.87 13.98 16.32
CA LEU A 73 -14.48 13.67 17.62
C LEU A 73 -14.52 12.18 17.98
N ALA A 74 -14.22 11.28 17.04
CA ALA A 74 -14.17 9.84 17.31
C ALA A 74 -12.91 9.43 18.08
N ASP A 75 -11.88 10.27 18.10
CA ASP A 75 -10.62 10.06 18.84
C ASP A 75 -10.64 10.67 20.25
N SER A 76 -11.73 11.38 20.61
CA SER A 76 -11.95 11.99 21.94
C SER A 76 -12.87 11.17 22.83
#